data_AF-A0A925J713-F1
#
_entry.id   AF-A0A925J713-F1
#
_cell.length_a   1.000
_cell.length_b   1.000
_cell.length_c   1.000
_cell.angle_alpha   90.00
_cell.angle_beta   90.00
_cell.angle_gamma   90.00
#
_symmetry.space_group_name_H-M   'P 1'
#
loop_
_entity.id
_entity.type
_entity.pdbx_description
1 polymer ?
#
loop_
_entity_poly.entity_id
_entity_poly.type
_entity_poly.pdbx_seq_one_letter_code
_entity_poly.pdbx_strand_id
1 'polypeptide(L)'
;MAILRKRQIDNLEQLSGEELQAFIDSLPDAQETISELLNYLEDELYDKECNHSLRYSMQYMMEKNLNFPKLTGWLTDNGGYCDCKVMEQIAPEWRRKFGDD
;
A
#
# COMPACT_ATOMS: atom_id res chain seq x y z
N MET A 1 -0.85 -14.00 23.08
CA MET A 1 -1.30 -14.52 21.77
C MET A 1 -1.71 -13.33 20.93
N ALA A 2 -0.92 -12.94 19.94
CA ALA A 2 -1.35 -11.91 19.01
C ALA A 2 -2.41 -12.54 18.11
N ILE A 3 -3.62 -11.98 18.13
CA ILE A 3 -4.63 -12.28 17.11
C ILE A 3 -4.00 -11.82 15.80
N LEU A 4 -3.61 -12.75 14.92
CA LEU A 4 -3.27 -12.44 13.55
C LEU A 4 -4.53 -11.84 12.91
N ARG A 5 -4.65 -10.50 12.92
CA ARG A 5 -5.66 -9.84 12.10
C ARG A 5 -5.31 -10.15 10.66
N LYS A 6 -6.26 -10.76 9.95
CA LYS A 6 -6.14 -10.97 8.51
C LYS A 6 -5.99 -9.60 7.85
N ARG A 7 -5.04 -9.45 6.92
CA ARG A 7 -4.87 -8.19 6.19
C ARG A 7 -6.01 -8.07 5.20
N GLN A 8 -6.54 -6.87 5.04
CA GLN A 8 -7.64 -6.63 4.11
C GLN A 8 -7.27 -6.97 2.65
N ILE A 9 -6.00 -6.89 2.28
CA ILE A 9 -5.52 -7.20 0.93
C ILE A 9 -5.35 -8.69 0.62
N ASP A 10 -5.38 -9.59 1.61
CA ASP A 10 -5.00 -11.01 1.43
C ASP A 10 -5.89 -11.77 0.42
N ASN A 11 -7.12 -11.29 0.17
CA ASN A 11 -8.07 -11.89 -0.78
C ASN A 11 -8.44 -10.93 -1.92
N LEU A 12 -7.67 -9.84 -2.12
CA LEU A 12 -8.03 -8.75 -3.02
C LEU A 12 -8.26 -9.21 -4.48
N GLU A 13 -7.45 -10.16 -4.94
CA GLU A 13 -7.58 -10.76 -6.29
C GLU A 13 -8.98 -11.34 -6.54
N GLN A 14 -9.60 -11.92 -5.51
CA GLN A 14 -10.89 -12.63 -5.59
C GLN A 14 -12.10 -11.69 -5.55
N LEU A 15 -11.94 -10.43 -5.12
CA LEU A 15 -13.06 -9.49 -4.98
C LEU A 15 -13.61 -9.09 -6.34
N SER A 16 -14.93 -8.96 -6.47
CA SER A 16 -15.56 -8.49 -7.71
C SER A 16 -16.87 -7.77 -7.42
N GLY A 17 -17.40 -7.04 -8.42
CA GLY A 17 -18.67 -6.34 -8.30
C GLY A 17 -18.72 -5.40 -7.09
N GLU A 18 -19.79 -5.52 -6.29
CA GLU A 18 -20.03 -4.69 -5.11
C GLU A 18 -18.96 -4.85 -4.02
N GLU A 19 -18.38 -6.04 -3.85
CA GLU A 19 -17.35 -6.29 -2.83
C GLU A 19 -16.04 -5.57 -3.16
N LEU A 20 -15.68 -5.52 -4.45
CA LEU A 20 -14.52 -4.76 -4.90
C LEU A 20 -14.75 -3.25 -4.74
N GLN A 21 -15.95 -2.77 -5.06
CA GLN A 21 -16.27 -1.35 -4.88
C GLN A 21 -16.21 -0.95 -3.40
N ALA A 22 -16.79 -1.76 -2.51
CA ALA A 22 -16.73 -1.52 -1.07
C ALA A 22 -15.28 -1.51 -0.54
N PHE A 23 -14.42 -2.37 -1.08
CA PHE A 23 -12.98 -2.32 -0.77
C PHE A 23 -12.34 -1.01 -1.23
N ILE A 24 -12.57 -0.58 -2.48
CA ILE A 24 -12.04 0.67 -3.03
C ILE A 24 -12.52 1.87 -2.20
N ASP A 25 -13.80 1.91 -1.83
CA ASP A 25 -14.39 2.97 -1.01
C ASP A 25 -13.82 3.00 0.42
N SER A 26 -13.24 1.90 0.89
CA SER A 26 -12.61 1.78 2.21
C SER A 26 -11.14 2.22 2.24
N LEU A 27 -10.52 2.46 1.08
CA LEU A 27 -9.12 2.86 0.98
C LEU A 27 -8.87 4.22 1.67
N PRO A 28 -7.64 4.45 2.15
CA PRO A 28 -7.28 5.71 2.80
C PRO A 28 -7.26 6.89 1.82
N ASP A 29 -7.12 6.60 0.53
CA ASP A 29 -7.14 7.55 -0.60
C ASP A 29 -7.60 6.81 -1.87
N ALA A 30 -7.63 7.48 -3.02
CA ALA A 30 -8.00 6.87 -4.30
C ALA A 30 -7.11 5.66 -4.65
N GLN A 31 -7.67 4.67 -5.35
CA GLN A 31 -6.92 3.51 -5.86
C GLN A 31 -5.66 3.95 -6.63
N GLU A 32 -5.80 4.94 -7.52
CA GLU A 32 -4.69 5.53 -8.29
C GLU A 32 -3.54 5.99 -7.39
N THR A 33 -3.85 6.65 -6.27
CA THR A 33 -2.85 7.16 -5.32
C THR A 33 -2.05 6.04 -4.68
N ILE A 34 -2.68 4.90 -4.42
CA ILE A 34 -1.97 3.72 -3.90
C ILE A 34 -1.06 3.13 -4.99
N SER A 35 -1.54 2.99 -6.23
CA SER A 35 -0.70 2.54 -7.35
C SER A 35 0.50 3.46 -7.58
N GLU A 36 0.29 4.78 -7.61
CA GLU A 36 1.36 5.78 -7.74
C GLU A 36 2.38 5.68 -6.61
N LEU A 37 1.94 5.48 -5.36
CA LEU A 37 2.85 5.26 -4.24
C LEU A 37 3.74 4.03 -4.48
N LEU A 38 3.16 2.91 -4.90
CA LEU A 38 3.92 1.68 -5.14
C LEU A 38 4.96 1.86 -6.25
N ASN A 39 4.59 2.54 -7.33
CA ASN A 39 5.51 2.88 -8.41
C ASN A 39 6.65 3.80 -7.93
N TYR A 40 6.31 4.83 -7.16
CA TYR A 40 7.29 5.72 -6.55
C TYR A 40 8.28 4.97 -5.64
N LEU A 41 7.79 4.02 -4.83
CA LEU A 41 8.64 3.21 -3.97
C LEU A 41 9.52 2.24 -4.76
N GLU A 42 9.02 1.67 -5.85
CA GLU A 42 9.81 0.81 -6.74
C GLU A 42 10.99 1.58 -7.35
N ASP A 43 10.73 2.79 -7.85
CA ASP A 43 11.76 3.68 -8.40
C ASP A 43 12.79 4.08 -7.34
N GLU A 44 12.34 4.50 -6.15
CA GLU A 44 13.23 4.92 -5.07
C GLU A 44 14.06 3.76 -4.53
N LEU A 45 13.51 2.54 -4.47
CA LEU A 45 14.19 1.36 -3.94
C LEU A 45 14.98 0.58 -5.01
N TYR A 46 14.95 1.01 -6.27
CA TYR A 46 15.70 0.36 -7.34
C TYR A 46 17.22 0.41 -7.10
N ASP A 47 17.73 1.58 -6.67
CA ASP A 47 19.16 1.81 -6.44
C ASP A 47 19.49 2.21 -4.99
N LYS A 48 18.48 2.56 -4.17
CA LYS A 48 18.67 2.92 -2.75
C LYS A 48 18.25 1.78 -1.84
N GLU A 49 19.04 1.57 -0.80
CA GLU A 49 18.67 0.64 0.27
C GLU A 49 17.51 1.19 1.11
N CYS A 50 16.62 0.29 1.52
CA CYS A 50 15.60 0.63 2.50
C CYS A 50 16.23 0.75 3.89
N ASN A 51 15.98 1.87 4.58
CA ASN A 51 16.44 2.10 5.95
C ASN A 51 15.48 1.55 7.04
N HIS A 52 14.61 0.62 6.66
CA HIS A 52 13.57 0.04 7.53
C HIS A 52 12.61 1.06 8.16
N SER A 53 12.36 2.18 7.47
CA SER A 53 11.31 3.15 7.81
C SER A 53 10.36 3.35 6.62
N LEU A 54 9.32 4.17 6.79
CA LEU A 54 8.42 4.64 5.74
C LEU A 54 8.90 5.96 5.12
N ARG A 55 10.21 6.16 5.00
CA ARG A 55 10.81 7.44 4.61
C ARG A 55 10.30 7.90 3.24
N TYR A 56 10.36 7.02 2.25
CA TYR A 56 9.96 7.34 0.87
C TYR A 56 8.43 7.45 0.77
N SER A 57 7.69 6.58 1.46
CA SER A 57 6.23 6.70 1.56
C SER A 57 5.81 8.06 2.14
N MET A 58 6.48 8.51 3.20
CA MET A 58 6.23 9.82 3.81
C MET A 58 6.60 10.96 2.86
N GLN A 59 7.71 10.84 2.12
CA GLN A 59 8.09 11.83 1.12
C GLN A 59 7.02 11.97 0.03
N TYR A 60 6.55 10.86 -0.55
CA TYR A 60 5.45 10.86 -1.52
C TYR A 60 4.18 11.52 -0.95
N MET A 61 3.80 11.17 0.29
CA MET A 61 2.66 11.79 0.98
C MET A 61 2.84 13.31 1.15
N MET A 62 4.06 13.79 1.42
CA MET A 62 4.35 15.23 1.54
C MET A 62 4.16 15.93 0.20
N GLU A 63 4.72 15.36 -0.88
CA GLU A 63 4.67 15.93 -2.23
C GLU A 63 3.24 15.99 -2.77
N LYS A 64 2.41 15.00 -2.45
CA LYS A 64 1.01 14.88 -2.90
C LYS A 64 -0.01 15.46 -1.90
N ASN A 65 0.46 16.02 -0.77
CA ASN A 65 -0.37 16.59 0.30
C ASN A 65 -1.44 15.61 0.85
N LEU A 66 -1.03 14.37 1.09
CA LEU A 66 -1.90 13.28 1.55
C LEU A 66 -2.05 13.22 3.07
N ASN A 67 -3.06 12.50 3.54
CA ASN A 67 -3.28 12.29 4.97
C ASN A 67 -2.34 11.20 5.52
N PHE A 68 -1.26 11.64 6.19
CA PHE A 68 -0.24 10.76 6.77
C PHE A 68 -0.83 9.67 7.68
N PRO A 69 -1.56 10.00 8.77
CA PRO A 69 -2.06 8.96 9.68
C PRO A 69 -2.91 7.90 8.99
N LYS A 70 -3.77 8.29 8.05
CA LYS A 70 -4.62 7.35 7.32
C LYS A 70 -3.79 6.41 6.44
N LEU A 71 -2.92 6.95 5.61
CA LEU A 71 -2.17 6.13 4.66
C LEU A 71 -1.13 5.26 5.38
N THR A 72 -0.38 5.80 6.35
CA THR A 72 0.59 4.99 7.13
C THR A 72 -0.10 3.92 7.97
N GLY A 73 -1.30 4.21 8.50
CA GLY A 73 -2.10 3.23 9.23
C GLY A 73 -2.52 2.08 8.34
N TRP A 74 -3.04 2.38 7.14
CA TRP A 74 -3.41 1.37 6.15
C TRP A 74 -2.22 0.53 5.68
N LEU A 75 -1.05 1.13 5.44
CA LEU A 75 0.18 0.40 5.10
C LEU A 75 0.55 -0.57 6.23
N THR A 76 0.55 -0.09 7.48
CA THR A 76 0.89 -0.87 8.68
C THR A 76 -0.08 -2.04 8.88
N ASP A 77 -1.38 -1.80 8.76
CA ASP A 77 -2.43 -2.83 8.88
C ASP A 77 -2.31 -3.91 7.80
N ASN A 78 -1.67 -3.60 6.67
CA ASN A 78 -1.37 -4.54 5.59
C ASN A 78 0.09 -5.05 5.59
N GLY A 79 0.83 -4.83 6.68
CA GLY A 79 2.18 -5.38 6.87
C GLY A 79 3.32 -4.52 6.32
N GLY A 80 3.03 -3.34 5.78
CA GLY A 80 3.98 -2.34 5.29
C GLY A 80 4.57 -1.48 6.40
N TYR A 81 5.40 -2.06 7.27
CA TYR A 81 6.06 -1.35 8.38
C TYR A 81 7.31 -0.56 7.95
N CYS A 82 7.87 -0.83 6.77
CA CYS A 82 8.90 -0.06 6.06
C CYS A 82 8.56 -0.03 4.58
N ASP A 83 9.18 0.88 3.82
CA ASP A 83 9.04 0.96 2.36
C ASP A 83 9.35 -0.41 1.69
N CYS A 84 10.36 -1.11 2.20
CA CYS A 84 10.69 -2.47 1.78
C CYS A 84 9.54 -3.49 1.95
N LYS A 85 8.85 -3.42 3.09
CA LYS A 85 7.73 -4.31 3.40
C LYS A 85 6.47 -3.89 2.66
N VAL A 86 6.29 -2.62 2.32
CA VAL A 86 5.23 -2.20 1.39
C VAL A 86 5.41 -2.93 0.05
N MET A 87 6.62 -2.89 -0.52
CA MET A 87 6.91 -3.60 -1.78
C MET A 87 6.82 -5.12 -1.67
N GLU A 88 7.20 -5.71 -0.53
CA GLU A 88 7.16 -7.17 -0.35
C GLU A 88 5.75 -7.70 -0.03
N GLN A 89 4.95 -6.95 0.73
CA GLN A 89 3.73 -7.45 1.35
C GLN A 89 2.45 -6.90 0.72
N ILE A 90 2.52 -5.70 0.12
CA ILE A 90 1.35 -5.00 -0.43
C ILE A 90 1.38 -5.00 -1.96
N ALA A 91 2.50 -4.60 -2.56
CA ALA A 91 2.60 -4.46 -4.01
C ALA A 91 2.17 -5.73 -4.78
N PRO A 92 2.56 -6.97 -4.40
CA PRO A 92 2.20 -8.15 -5.17
C PRO A 92 0.68 -8.42 -5.18
N GLU A 93 0.02 -8.28 -4.03
CA GLU A 93 -1.43 -8.48 -3.92
C GLU A 93 -2.20 -7.38 -4.67
N TRP A 94 -1.71 -6.14 -4.56
CA TRP A 94 -2.28 -4.99 -5.26
C TRP A 94 -2.20 -5.14 -6.78
N ARG A 95 -1.00 -5.45 -7.30
CA ARG A 95 -0.70 -5.55 -8.74
C ARG A 95 -1.40 -6.73 -9.40
N ARG A 96 -1.61 -7.85 -8.68
CA ARG A 96 -2.46 -8.95 -9.18
C ARG A 96 -3.90 -8.49 -9.47
N LYS A 97 -4.41 -7.51 -8.70
CA LYS A 97 -5.76 -7.01 -8.84
C LYS A 97 -5.88 -5.87 -9.85
N PHE A 98 -5.00 -4.88 -9.73
CA PHE A 98 -5.13 -3.60 -10.42
C PHE A 98 -4.12 -3.41 -11.56
N GLY A 99 -3.11 -4.28 -11.67
CA GLY A 99 -2.05 -4.17 -12.69
C GLY A 99 -0.85 -3.33 -12.24
N ASP A 100 0.15 -3.30 -13.12
CA ASP A 100 1.29 -2.38 -13.10
C ASP A 100 1.03 -1.34 -14.19
N ASP A 101 0.51 -0.17 -13.81
CA ASP A 101 0.33 0.97 -14.72
C ASP A 101 1.61 1.83 -14.78
#